data_AF-B4QX13-F1
#
_entry.id   AF-B4QX13-F1
#
_cell.length_a   1.000
_cell.length_b   1.000
_cell.length_c   1.000
_cell.angle_alpha   90.00
_cell.angle_beta   90.00
_cell.angle_gamma   90.00
#
_symmetry.space_group_name_H-M   'P 1'
#
loop_
_entity.id
_entity.type
_entity.pdbx_description
1 polymer ?
#
loop_
_entity_poly.entity_id
_entity_poly.type
_entity_poly.pdbx_seq_one_letter_code
_entity_poly.pdbx_strand_id
1 'polypeptide(L)'
;MFRLKGNFGNFYFKNGLVYTKDRKVVRLVTISANWHFSKSQLWKHFSSFGTVEDLQWEKDKRVGSVLFQEASQAAKVLVLTKHHLYGHVLYLQPSTSRREPPVKESETISAYDIPVVDDFWYKVLEYLPLNARLNFAASCKRFKTIYELESRRNNRVLNMKDVCTLDDFGIKILMRLSGKHIHCVKGGPLHWTLMLEFVQLLGVSCPNLAELSFYKISVSLDHMTHLFDGANGLNNITTISLRCCDLADPQIYCLQMLSKLKSLDIAQNHFIRGESLNSLPISLEILNVSKCDRLRPKNLINLASLTHLRELRCSGISKLTKNELFKRFAHYCPMLEVLEVTDIMKKIQLGGLSRLHTLVIQSSEGSGDHMNNLMLSSIAESYSLRRLEIIDSFERFFTISFDLSILSPLKELRTLILHNLNFTPEHLMGLQKLPALEFLDLSGSPDLSNEDVAKLTKPLGRLRRLTVERCPFISRQLTEILKGNPKLQVVF
;
A
#
# COMPACT_ATOMS: atom_id res chain seq x y z
N MET A 1 36.09 17.06 -16.98
CA MET A 1 34.80 17.76 -17.17
C MET A 1 34.00 17.59 -15.88
N PHE A 2 34.18 18.47 -14.90
CA PHE A 2 33.56 18.34 -13.57
C PHE A 2 32.10 18.83 -13.62
N ARG A 3 31.14 17.89 -13.62
CA ARG A 3 29.72 18.18 -13.41
C ARG A 3 29.48 18.44 -11.92
N LEU A 4 29.35 19.70 -11.55
CA LEU A 4 28.77 20.10 -10.27
C LEU A 4 27.26 19.79 -10.31
N LYS A 5 26.84 18.68 -9.69
CA LYS A 5 25.45 18.47 -9.27
C LYS A 5 25.21 19.33 -8.03
N GLY A 6 24.54 20.47 -8.20
CA GLY A 6 24.11 21.32 -7.09
C GLY A 6 22.60 21.19 -6.84
N ASN A 7 22.22 20.31 -5.92
CA ASN A 7 20.90 20.34 -5.29
C ASN A 7 20.95 21.42 -4.19
N PHE A 8 20.52 22.65 -4.48
CA PHE A 8 20.58 23.78 -3.54
C PHE A 8 19.28 23.90 -2.74
N GLY A 9 19.09 23.06 -1.72
CA GLY A 9 17.89 23.09 -0.85
C GLY A 9 18.13 22.56 0.56
N ASN A 10 19.07 23.14 1.31
CA ASN A 10 19.48 22.66 2.64
C ASN A 10 19.32 23.66 3.81
N PHE A 11 18.63 24.79 3.59
CA PHE A 11 18.42 25.82 4.60
C PHE A 11 17.13 26.60 4.32
N TYR A 12 16.62 27.34 5.30
CA TYR A 12 15.44 28.18 5.14
C TYR A 12 15.60 29.52 5.87
N PHE A 13 14.89 30.54 5.38
CA PHE A 13 14.83 31.85 6.01
C PHE A 13 13.62 31.94 6.94
N LYS A 14 13.81 32.47 8.15
CA LYS A 14 12.71 32.81 9.06
C LYS A 14 13.09 34.01 9.91
N ASN A 15 12.21 35.01 9.96
CA ASN A 15 12.40 36.25 10.75
C ASN A 15 13.75 36.94 10.50
N GLY A 16 14.20 37.02 9.24
CA GLY A 16 15.46 37.66 8.86
C GLY A 16 16.73 36.86 9.19
N LEU A 17 16.59 35.61 9.64
CA LEU A 17 17.71 34.69 9.92
C LEU A 17 17.69 33.49 8.97
N VAL A 18 18.86 32.89 8.77
CA VAL A 18 19.02 31.63 8.05
C VAL A 18 19.19 30.49 9.04
N TYR A 19 18.45 29.41 8.81
CA TYR A 19 18.53 28.19 9.59
C TYR A 19 18.94 27.01 8.73
N THR A 20 19.80 26.14 9.26
CA THR A 20 20.01 24.80 8.72
C THR A 20 18.72 23.96 8.86
N LYS A 21 18.62 22.83 8.14
CA LYS A 21 17.45 21.91 8.28
C LYS A 21 17.20 21.43 9.71
N ASP A 22 18.24 21.28 10.54
CA ASP A 22 18.14 20.97 11.97
C ASP A 22 17.88 22.20 12.85
N ARG A 23 17.39 23.31 12.26
CA ARG A 23 16.99 24.55 12.92
C ARG A 23 18.09 25.24 13.73
N LYS A 24 19.35 25.01 13.40
CA LYS A 24 20.44 25.81 13.95
C LYS A 24 20.57 27.10 13.16
N VAL A 25 20.72 28.19 13.89
CA VAL A 25 20.98 29.51 13.33
C VAL A 25 22.36 29.48 12.64
N VAL A 26 22.43 29.94 11.40
CA VAL A 26 23.68 29.97 10.61
C VAL A 26 24.43 31.27 10.88
N ARG A 27 25.71 31.13 11.26
CA ARG A 27 26.68 32.24 11.29
C ARG A 27 27.86 31.99 10.37
N LEU A 28 28.18 30.71 10.12
CA LEU A 28 29.27 30.29 9.27
C LEU A 28 28.79 30.01 7.84
N VAL A 29 29.35 30.71 6.87
CA VAL A 29 29.05 30.54 5.44
C VAL A 29 30.25 29.91 4.75
N THR A 30 30.03 28.78 4.09
CA THR A 30 31.02 28.14 3.21
C THR A 30 31.07 28.83 1.85
N ILE A 31 32.29 29.01 1.35
CA ILE A 31 32.61 29.72 0.11
C ILE A 31 33.29 28.75 -0.85
N SER A 32 32.91 28.77 -2.12
CA SER A 32 33.61 28.07 -3.19
C SER A 32 33.66 28.91 -4.46
N ALA A 33 34.74 28.81 -5.24
CA ALA A 33 34.88 29.57 -6.48
C ALA A 33 35.66 28.83 -7.56
N ASN A 34 35.49 29.26 -8.81
CA ASN A 34 36.28 28.81 -9.94
C ASN A 34 37.50 29.70 -10.21
N TRP A 35 37.78 30.66 -9.34
CA TRP A 35 38.85 31.65 -9.47
C TRP A 35 39.66 31.78 -8.18
N HIS A 36 40.90 32.25 -8.30
CA HIS A 36 41.77 32.51 -7.15
C HIS A 36 41.54 33.94 -6.64
N PHE A 37 40.87 34.06 -5.50
CA PHE A 37 40.75 35.32 -4.77
C PHE A 37 41.86 35.46 -3.73
N SER A 38 42.27 36.69 -3.45
CA SER A 38 43.06 36.98 -2.24
C SER A 38 42.17 37.00 -1.01
N LYS A 39 42.74 36.67 0.15
CA LYS A 39 42.04 36.75 1.44
C LYS A 39 41.49 38.17 1.69
N SER A 40 42.24 39.21 1.30
CA SER A 40 41.83 40.61 1.44
C SER A 40 40.64 41.00 0.57
N GLN A 41 40.54 40.48 -0.66
CA GLN A 41 39.40 40.71 -1.54
C GLN A 41 38.11 40.12 -0.97
N LEU A 42 38.18 38.87 -0.49
CA LEU A 42 37.05 38.20 0.15
C LEU A 42 36.65 38.91 1.45
N TRP A 43 37.62 39.29 2.28
CA TRP A 43 37.36 40.02 3.52
C TRP A 43 36.59 41.31 3.25
N LYS A 44 37.07 42.12 2.30
CA LYS A 44 36.41 43.39 1.92
C LYS A 44 34.99 43.16 1.39
N HIS A 45 34.80 42.13 0.57
CA HIS A 45 33.49 41.76 0.05
C HIS A 45 32.50 41.40 1.17
N PHE A 46 32.86 40.45 2.03
CA PHE A 46 31.96 39.99 3.10
C PHE A 46 31.73 41.05 4.18
N SER A 47 32.72 41.92 4.43
CA SER A 47 32.57 43.06 5.35
C SER A 47 31.49 44.06 4.91
N SER A 48 31.10 44.09 3.63
CA SER A 48 30.00 44.94 3.16
C SER A 48 28.62 44.47 3.62
N PHE A 49 28.50 43.24 4.10
CA PHE A 49 27.24 42.65 4.57
C PHE A 49 27.13 42.60 6.11
N GLY A 50 28.24 42.78 6.82
CA GLY A 50 28.30 42.80 8.28
C GLY A 50 29.71 42.57 8.83
N THR A 51 29.82 42.46 10.14
CA THR A 51 31.10 42.23 10.81
C THR A 51 31.57 40.79 10.62
N VAL A 52 32.75 40.62 10.03
CA VAL A 52 33.39 39.31 9.85
C VAL A 52 34.27 39.02 11.06
N GLU A 53 33.99 37.93 11.78
CA GLU A 53 34.81 37.46 12.92
C GLU A 53 36.02 36.65 12.43
N ASP A 54 35.81 35.74 11.49
CA ASP A 54 36.88 34.94 10.91
C ASP A 54 36.64 34.70 9.41
N LEU A 55 37.73 34.57 8.67
CA LEU A 55 37.74 34.21 7.27
C LEU A 55 38.85 33.20 7.03
N GLN A 56 38.47 32.02 6.56
CA GLN A 56 39.40 30.97 6.14
C GLN A 56 39.29 30.80 4.63
N TRP A 57 40.42 30.77 3.93
CA TRP A 57 40.46 30.63 2.47
C TRP A 57 41.68 29.84 2.05
N GLU A 58 41.45 28.68 1.43
CA GLU A 58 42.49 27.86 0.83
C GLU A 58 42.58 28.17 -0.67
N LYS A 59 43.57 28.98 -1.04
CA LYS A 59 43.73 29.49 -2.42
C LYS A 59 43.83 28.37 -3.45
N ASP A 60 44.52 27.28 -3.13
CA ASP A 60 44.77 26.16 -4.07
C ASP A 60 43.52 25.31 -4.27
N LYS A 61 42.74 25.09 -3.20
CA LYS A 61 41.48 24.34 -3.28
C LYS A 61 40.29 25.20 -3.69
N ARG A 62 40.45 26.53 -3.71
CA ARG A 62 39.41 27.54 -4.05
C ARG A 62 38.14 27.39 -3.22
N VAL A 63 38.33 27.02 -1.96
CA VAL A 63 37.26 26.86 -0.97
C VAL A 63 37.66 27.55 0.32
N GLY A 64 36.65 27.94 1.10
CA GLY A 64 36.86 28.57 2.39
C GLY A 64 35.58 28.72 3.17
N SER A 65 35.65 29.51 4.23
CA SER A 65 34.49 29.85 5.04
C SER A 65 34.64 31.24 5.64
N VAL A 66 33.51 31.90 5.88
CA VAL A 66 33.42 33.19 6.55
C VAL A 66 32.48 33.06 7.74
N LEU A 67 32.92 33.50 8.91
CA LEU A 67 32.12 33.54 10.12
C LEU A 67 31.68 34.98 10.38
N PHE A 68 30.38 35.20 10.50
CA PHE A 68 29.82 36.50 10.86
C PHE A 68 29.60 36.62 12.37
N GLN A 69 29.71 37.84 12.88
CA GLN A 69 29.40 38.15 14.27
C GLN A 69 27.94 37.84 14.58
N GLU A 70 27.02 38.36 13.76
CA GLU A 70 25.58 38.14 13.93
C GLU A 70 25.01 37.25 12.83
N ALA A 71 24.07 36.38 13.20
CA ALA A 71 23.41 35.48 12.25
C ALA A 71 22.58 36.21 11.18
N SER A 72 22.05 37.39 11.52
CA SER A 72 21.36 38.24 10.55
C SER A 72 22.29 38.76 9.46
N GLN A 73 23.59 38.87 9.71
CA GLN A 73 24.59 39.29 8.72
C GLN A 73 24.91 38.14 7.75
N ALA A 74 25.07 36.92 8.28
CA ALA A 74 25.18 35.72 7.45
C ALA A 74 23.92 35.53 6.57
N ALA A 75 22.74 35.82 7.12
CA ALA A 75 21.49 35.78 6.37
C ALA A 75 21.48 36.76 5.20
N LYS A 76 21.94 38.01 5.38
CA LYS A 76 22.05 39.01 4.29
C LYS A 76 22.91 38.51 3.13
N VAL A 77 24.02 37.83 3.44
CA VAL A 77 24.90 37.25 2.43
C VAL A 77 24.23 36.09 1.70
N LEU A 78 23.51 35.23 2.41
CA LEU A 78 22.89 34.03 1.84
C LEU A 78 21.60 34.29 1.06
N VAL A 79 21.10 35.54 1.03
CA VAL A 79 19.95 35.92 0.17
C VAL A 79 20.26 35.59 -1.29
N LEU A 80 21.51 35.79 -1.71
CA LEU A 80 22.00 35.37 -3.01
C LEU A 80 23.12 34.34 -2.81
N THR A 81 22.88 33.08 -3.15
CA THR A 81 23.90 32.03 -3.04
C THR A 81 24.99 32.12 -4.12
N LYS A 82 24.87 33.10 -5.03
CA LYS A 82 25.81 33.37 -6.12
C LYS A 82 26.18 34.85 -6.13
N HIS A 83 27.42 35.17 -5.78
CA HIS A 83 27.96 36.53 -5.81
C HIS A 83 28.93 36.69 -6.99
N HIS A 84 29.05 37.91 -7.49
CA HIS A 84 30.02 38.28 -8.53
C HIS A 84 31.06 39.23 -7.95
N LEU A 85 32.34 38.86 -8.07
CA LEU A 85 33.46 39.66 -7.60
C LEU A 85 34.51 39.75 -8.71
N TYR A 86 34.79 40.96 -9.19
CA TYR A 86 35.71 41.22 -10.30
C TYR A 86 35.41 40.37 -11.55
N GLY A 87 34.14 40.20 -11.89
CA GLY A 87 33.71 39.38 -13.04
C GLY A 87 33.70 37.87 -12.81
N HIS A 88 34.18 37.39 -11.66
CA HIS A 88 34.21 35.97 -11.30
C HIS A 88 33.13 35.59 -10.29
N VAL A 89 32.69 34.33 -10.33
CA VAL A 89 31.59 33.84 -9.49
C VAL A 89 32.11 33.24 -8.18
N LEU A 90 31.47 33.64 -7.09
CA LEU A 90 31.54 33.05 -5.75
C LEU A 90 30.23 32.33 -5.44
N TYR A 91 30.31 31.04 -5.12
CA TYR A 91 29.18 30.24 -4.66
C TYR A 91 29.20 30.14 -3.14
N LEU A 92 28.07 30.43 -2.53
CA LEU A 92 27.91 30.51 -1.08
C LEU A 92 26.88 29.48 -0.62
N GLN A 93 27.19 28.82 0.49
CA GLN A 93 26.29 27.88 1.14
C GLN A 93 26.41 28.04 2.65
N PRO A 94 25.31 27.92 3.42
CA PRO A 94 25.41 27.82 4.87
C PRO A 94 26.22 26.59 5.28
N SER A 95 27.01 26.73 6.34
CA SER A 95 27.79 25.61 6.85
C SER A 95 26.89 24.55 7.48
N THR A 96 27.36 23.31 7.51
CA THR A 96 26.64 22.23 8.20
C THR A 96 26.65 22.47 9.70
N SER A 97 25.60 22.04 10.39
CA SER A 97 25.42 22.24 11.84
C SER A 97 26.48 21.63 12.77
N ARG A 98 27.40 20.82 12.22
CA ARG A 98 28.59 20.28 12.90
C ARG A 98 29.77 21.25 12.94
N ARG A 99 29.79 22.26 12.06
CA ARG A 99 30.86 23.26 11.92
C ARG A 99 30.46 24.64 12.42
N GLU A 100 29.17 24.87 12.68
CA GLU A 100 28.71 26.11 13.31
C GLU A 100 29.31 26.25 14.72
N PRO A 101 29.87 27.42 15.07
CA PRO A 101 30.33 27.66 16.44
C PRO A 101 29.15 27.61 17.42
N PRO A 102 29.39 27.28 18.70
CA PRO A 102 28.35 27.31 19.71
C PRO A 102 27.72 28.71 19.76
N VAL A 103 26.39 28.75 19.69
CA VAL A 103 25.63 30.00 19.84
C VAL A 103 25.89 30.52 21.26
N LYS A 104 26.16 31.82 21.43
CA LYS A 104 26.07 32.46 22.75
C LYS A 104 24.61 32.35 23.18
N GLU A 105 24.32 31.42 24.09
CA GLU A 105 22.97 31.16 24.59
C GLU A 105 22.41 32.46 25.19
N SER A 106 21.43 33.08 24.52
CA SER A 106 20.51 33.96 25.23
C SER A 106 19.70 33.09 26.18
N GLU A 107 19.36 33.60 27.37
CA GLU A 107 18.53 33.00 28.40
C GLU A 107 17.44 32.08 27.81
N THR A 108 17.76 30.81 27.67
CA THR A 108 16.88 29.80 27.08
C THR A 108 16.51 28.88 28.21
N ILE A 109 15.24 28.95 28.61
CA ILE A 109 14.67 28.06 29.62
C ILE A 109 14.95 26.62 29.18
N SER A 110 15.66 25.85 30.01
CA SER A 110 15.95 24.46 29.71
C SER A 110 14.64 23.67 29.71
N ALA A 111 14.54 22.66 28.86
CA ALA A 111 13.38 21.76 28.90
C ALA A 111 13.24 21.05 30.27
N TYR A 112 14.31 20.99 31.06
CA TYR A 112 14.31 20.47 32.43
C TYR A 112 13.73 21.46 33.45
N ASP A 113 13.69 22.74 33.13
CA ASP A 113 13.16 23.80 34.00
C ASP A 113 11.64 23.97 33.83
N ILE A 114 11.03 23.27 32.87
CA ILE A 114 9.58 23.29 32.64
C ILE A 114 8.91 22.42 33.70
N PRO A 115 8.04 22.97 34.58
CA PRO A 115 7.42 22.27 35.71
C PRO A 115 6.21 21.42 35.27
N VAL A 116 6.35 20.72 34.16
CA VAL A 116 5.30 19.88 33.55
C VAL A 116 5.79 18.44 33.54
N VAL A 117 5.00 17.52 34.07
CA VAL A 117 5.32 16.08 34.12
C VAL A 117 5.29 15.45 32.72
N ASP A 118 6.07 14.39 32.52
CA ASP A 118 6.20 13.72 31.21
C ASP A 118 4.86 13.16 30.70
N ASP A 119 3.93 12.79 31.59
CA ASP A 119 2.58 12.30 31.23
C ASP A 119 1.76 13.30 30.43
N PHE A 120 1.91 14.59 30.73
CA PHE A 120 1.24 15.64 29.96
C PHE A 120 1.79 15.68 28.53
N TRP A 121 3.10 15.51 28.36
CA TRP A 121 3.72 15.52 27.03
C TRP A 121 3.30 14.32 26.20
N TYR A 122 3.08 13.14 26.79
CA TYR A 122 2.48 12.01 26.07
C TYR A 122 1.11 12.37 25.52
N LYS A 123 0.28 13.07 26.30
CA LYS A 123 -1.02 13.55 25.82
C LYS A 123 -0.90 14.59 24.72
N VAL A 124 0.03 15.53 24.83
CA VAL A 124 0.30 16.49 23.75
C VAL A 124 0.69 15.78 22.46
N LEU A 125 1.55 14.76 22.52
CA LEU A 125 1.98 13.99 21.34
C LEU A 125 0.80 13.32 20.63
N GLU A 126 -0.22 12.82 21.35
CA GLU A 126 -1.42 12.22 20.75
C GLU A 126 -2.16 13.17 19.79
N TYR A 127 -2.08 14.49 20.02
CA TYR A 127 -2.75 15.50 19.19
C TYR A 127 -1.85 16.09 18.09
N LEU A 128 -0.56 15.74 18.05
CA LEU A 128 0.39 16.33 17.12
C LEU A 128 0.57 15.48 15.86
N PRO A 129 0.61 16.10 14.66
CA PRO A 129 0.96 15.40 13.43
C PRO A 129 2.40 14.87 13.50
N LEU A 130 2.71 13.85 12.70
CA LEU A 130 4.00 13.14 12.76
C LEU A 130 5.21 14.09 12.66
N ASN A 131 5.18 15.04 11.72
CA ASN A 131 6.25 16.04 11.58
C ASN A 131 6.44 16.87 12.87
N ALA A 132 5.35 17.31 13.51
CA ALA A 132 5.44 18.08 14.76
C ALA A 132 5.98 17.23 15.91
N ARG A 133 5.58 15.96 16.02
CA ARG A 133 6.14 15.02 17.01
C ARG A 133 7.64 14.81 16.82
N LEU A 134 8.10 14.64 15.58
CA LEU A 134 9.53 14.49 15.26
C LEU A 134 10.32 15.76 15.55
N ASN A 135 9.75 16.94 15.25
CA ASN A 135 10.35 18.23 15.60
C ASN A 135 10.44 18.43 17.13
N PHE A 136 9.41 18.01 17.87
CA PHE A 136 9.43 17.99 19.34
C PHE A 136 10.57 17.11 19.84
N ALA A 137 10.70 15.89 19.32
CA ALA A 137 11.78 14.97 19.67
C ALA A 137 13.18 15.51 19.31
N ALA A 138 13.31 16.28 18.23
CA ALA A 138 14.57 16.86 17.78
C ALA A 138 15.05 18.05 18.63
N SER A 139 14.16 18.67 19.43
CA SER A 139 14.46 19.92 20.13
C SER A 139 15.39 19.77 21.32
N CYS A 140 15.26 18.71 22.13
CA CYS A 140 16.10 18.48 23.30
C CYS A 140 16.14 17.00 23.72
N LYS A 141 17.09 16.66 24.60
CA LYS A 141 17.28 15.27 25.08
C LYS A 141 16.06 14.73 25.84
N ARG A 142 15.42 15.54 26.69
CA ARG A 142 14.22 15.17 27.45
C ARG A 142 13.08 14.76 26.50
N PHE A 143 12.74 15.63 25.55
CA PHE A 143 11.64 15.41 24.60
C PHE A 143 11.90 14.26 23.64
N LYS A 144 13.17 14.04 23.27
CA LYS A 144 13.57 12.82 22.56
C LYS A 144 13.23 11.56 23.35
N THR A 145 13.57 11.51 24.64
CA THR A 145 13.28 10.35 25.50
C THR A 145 11.77 10.12 25.65
N ILE A 146 10.99 11.20 25.82
CA ILE A 146 9.52 11.12 25.85
C ILE A 146 9.00 10.53 24.53
N TYR A 147 9.41 11.08 23.38
CA TYR A 147 8.98 10.57 22.09
C TYR A 147 9.39 9.10 21.85
N GLU A 148 10.59 8.68 22.23
CA GLU A 148 11.04 7.29 22.08
C GLU A 148 10.22 6.28 22.91
N LEU A 149 9.61 6.72 24.01
CA LEU A 149 8.70 5.89 24.80
C LEU A 149 7.30 5.86 24.17
N GLU A 150 6.81 6.97 23.63
CA GLU A 150 5.53 7.05 22.92
C GLU A 150 5.55 6.29 21.60
N SER A 151 6.65 6.39 20.83
CA SER A 151 6.78 5.81 19.50
C SER A 151 6.66 4.28 19.51
N ARG A 152 7.05 3.64 20.63
CA ARG A 152 6.84 2.20 20.88
C ARG A 152 5.39 1.78 20.81
N ARG A 153 4.48 2.68 21.23
CA ARG A 153 3.03 2.42 21.29
C ARG A 153 2.36 2.85 19.99
N ASN A 154 2.71 4.03 19.48
CA ASN A 154 1.91 4.70 18.46
C ASN A 154 2.45 4.55 17.03
N ASN A 155 3.75 4.26 16.84
CA ASN A 155 4.35 4.19 15.50
C ASN A 155 4.50 2.75 14.99
N ARG A 156 3.64 1.83 15.44
CA ARG A 156 3.59 0.46 14.94
C ARG A 156 3.14 0.40 13.48
N VAL A 157 2.22 1.29 13.10
CA VAL A 157 1.69 1.42 11.75
C VAL A 157 2.00 2.82 11.25
N LEU A 158 2.73 2.90 10.14
CA LEU A 158 3.12 4.15 9.52
C LEU A 158 2.23 4.42 8.30
N ASN A 159 1.50 5.53 8.31
CA ASN A 159 0.66 5.93 7.18
C ASN A 159 1.45 6.83 6.22
N MET A 160 1.49 6.48 4.94
CA MET A 160 2.21 7.24 3.93
C MET A 160 1.71 8.68 3.79
N LYS A 161 0.45 8.98 4.13
CA LYS A 161 -0.08 10.35 4.16
C LYS A 161 0.62 11.23 5.19
N ASP A 162 1.07 10.66 6.30
CA ASP A 162 1.82 11.39 7.33
C ASP A 162 3.31 11.46 6.96
N VAL A 163 3.85 10.36 6.44
CA VAL A 163 5.26 10.26 6.02
C VAL A 163 5.60 11.26 4.92
N CYS A 164 4.71 11.44 3.94
CA CYS A 164 4.97 12.34 2.83
C CYS A 164 5.01 13.83 3.23
N THR A 165 4.61 14.16 4.46
CA THR A 165 4.75 15.52 5.02
C THR A 165 6.16 15.80 5.54
N LEU A 166 7.01 14.77 5.63
CA LEU A 166 8.35 14.87 6.16
C LEU A 166 9.33 15.34 5.08
N ASP A 167 10.30 16.13 5.50
CA ASP A 167 11.51 16.37 4.74
C ASP A 167 12.56 15.27 5.00
N ASP A 168 13.69 15.33 4.28
CA ASP A 168 14.80 14.38 4.43
C ASP A 168 15.29 14.24 5.89
N PHE A 169 15.27 15.34 6.65
CA PHE A 169 15.67 15.33 8.05
C PHE A 169 14.63 14.61 8.93
N GLY A 170 13.35 14.90 8.72
CA GLY A 170 12.24 14.21 9.38
C GLY A 170 12.26 12.70 9.14
N ILE A 171 12.53 12.26 7.91
CA ILE A 171 12.67 10.83 7.58
C ILE A 171 13.80 10.21 8.41
N LYS A 172 14.99 10.84 8.44
CA LYS A 172 16.14 10.33 9.20
C LYS A 172 15.85 10.23 10.69
N ILE A 173 15.16 11.22 11.27
CA ILE A 173 14.73 11.16 12.68
C ILE A 173 13.73 10.03 12.88
N LEU A 174 12.71 9.93 12.04
CA LEU A 174 11.69 8.88 12.13
C LEU A 174 12.34 7.49 12.15
N MET A 175 13.22 7.23 11.18
CA MET A 175 13.94 5.97 11.04
C MET A 175 14.78 5.67 12.28
N ARG A 176 15.51 6.66 12.80
CA ARG A 176 16.36 6.51 13.98
C ARG A 176 15.56 6.25 15.27
N LEU A 177 14.47 6.98 15.48
CA LEU A 177 13.75 6.98 16.76
C LEU A 177 12.61 5.93 16.80
N SER A 178 12.02 5.62 15.65
CA SER A 178 10.83 4.77 15.56
C SER A 178 11.05 3.50 14.74
N GLY A 179 12.08 3.42 13.90
CA GLY A 179 12.27 2.33 12.91
C GLY A 179 12.08 0.93 13.48
N LYS A 180 12.74 0.62 14.61
CA LYS A 180 12.64 -0.69 15.29
C LYS A 180 11.24 -1.05 15.81
N HIS A 181 10.31 -0.10 15.84
CA HIS A 181 8.93 -0.28 16.30
C HIS A 181 7.92 -0.36 15.16
N ILE A 182 8.34 0.00 13.94
CA ILE A 182 7.48 -0.03 12.75
C ILE A 182 7.28 -1.49 12.32
N HIS A 183 6.02 -1.91 12.22
CA HIS A 183 5.63 -3.25 11.78
C HIS A 183 4.86 -3.23 10.46
N CYS A 184 4.15 -2.14 10.17
CA CYS A 184 3.36 -1.98 8.97
C CYS A 184 3.57 -0.58 8.38
N VAL A 185 3.79 -0.50 7.07
CA VAL A 185 3.80 0.76 6.33
C VAL A 185 2.68 0.69 5.29
N LYS A 186 1.76 1.66 5.30
CA LYS A 186 0.58 1.63 4.42
C LYS A 186 0.15 2.98 3.87
N GLY A 187 -0.41 3.03 2.66
CA GLY A 187 -1.11 4.21 2.14
C GLY A 187 -0.95 4.47 0.63
N GLY A 188 -1.34 5.69 0.24
CA GLY A 188 -1.45 6.18 -1.15
C GLY A 188 -2.90 6.61 -1.50
N PRO A 189 -3.19 7.18 -2.69
CA PRO A 189 -2.28 7.61 -3.76
C PRO A 189 -1.44 8.82 -3.37
N LEU A 190 -0.15 8.82 -3.70
CA LEU A 190 0.76 9.93 -3.40
C LEU A 190 1.88 10.02 -4.45
N HIS A 191 2.25 11.24 -4.84
CA HIS A 191 3.50 11.52 -5.55
C HIS A 191 4.45 12.21 -4.59
N TRP A 192 5.52 11.52 -4.19
CA TRP A 192 6.46 12.02 -3.19
C TRP A 192 7.90 11.89 -3.67
N THR A 193 8.61 13.02 -3.68
CA THR A 193 9.96 13.12 -4.25
C THR A 193 11.02 12.41 -3.42
N LEU A 194 10.76 12.16 -2.12
CA LEU A 194 11.69 11.51 -1.20
C LEU A 194 11.43 10.00 -1.05
N MET A 195 10.65 9.42 -1.97
CA MET A 195 10.31 7.99 -1.93
C MET A 195 11.56 7.11 -1.97
N LEU A 196 12.56 7.46 -2.79
CA LEU A 196 13.79 6.70 -2.92
C LEU A 196 14.60 6.71 -1.62
N GLU A 197 14.80 7.87 -1.01
CA GLU A 197 15.49 8.03 0.26
C GLU A 197 14.77 7.29 1.39
N PHE A 198 13.44 7.32 1.38
CA PHE A 198 12.62 6.60 2.35
C PHE A 198 12.78 5.09 2.24
N VAL A 199 12.67 4.51 1.04
CA VAL A 199 12.78 3.05 0.87
C VAL A 199 14.19 2.53 1.16
N GLN A 200 15.24 3.32 0.86
CA GLN A 200 16.62 2.97 1.19
C GLN A 200 16.85 2.85 2.70
N LEU A 201 16.14 3.65 3.51
CA LEU A 201 16.26 3.61 4.96
C LEU A 201 15.35 2.57 5.62
N LEU A 202 14.26 2.16 4.97
CA LEU A 202 13.28 1.22 5.53
C LEU A 202 13.94 -0.08 5.95
N GLY A 203 14.64 -0.76 5.04
CA GLY A 203 15.19 -2.08 5.32
C GLY A 203 16.31 -2.09 6.36
N VAL A 204 17.10 -1.00 6.43
CA VAL A 204 18.15 -0.84 7.47
C VAL A 204 17.55 -0.49 8.83
N SER A 205 16.47 0.30 8.85
CA SER A 205 15.96 0.91 10.09
C SER A 205 14.79 0.16 10.70
N CYS A 206 14.08 -0.66 9.93
CA CYS A 206 12.82 -1.30 10.31
C CYS A 206 12.94 -2.84 10.28
N PRO A 207 13.74 -3.46 11.17
CA PRO A 207 13.97 -4.92 11.16
C PRO A 207 12.71 -5.75 11.47
N ASN A 208 11.71 -5.13 12.10
CA ASN A 208 10.45 -5.75 12.50
C ASN A 208 9.30 -5.49 11.51
N LEU A 209 9.60 -4.88 10.35
CA LEU A 209 8.60 -4.62 9.33
C LEU A 209 8.12 -5.95 8.74
N ALA A 210 6.84 -6.26 8.96
CA ALA A 210 6.20 -7.49 8.49
C ALA A 210 5.21 -7.23 7.35
N GLU A 211 4.69 -6.01 7.24
CA GLU A 211 3.65 -5.65 6.29
C GLU A 211 3.98 -4.37 5.52
N LEU A 212 3.85 -4.42 4.19
CA LEU A 212 3.93 -3.26 3.31
C LEU A 212 2.67 -3.20 2.43
N SER A 213 1.95 -2.08 2.46
CA SER A 213 0.73 -1.90 1.68
C SER A 213 0.71 -0.55 0.96
N PHE A 214 1.10 -0.55 -0.30
CA PHE A 214 0.96 0.61 -1.18
C PHE A 214 -0.25 0.47 -2.09
N TYR A 215 -1.00 1.55 -2.21
CA TYR A 215 -2.13 1.67 -3.12
C TYR A 215 -1.97 2.92 -3.97
N LYS A 216 -1.90 2.77 -5.30
CA LYS A 216 -1.73 3.90 -6.22
C LYS A 216 -0.48 4.75 -5.93
N ILE A 217 0.60 4.09 -5.53
CA ILE A 217 1.95 4.69 -5.44
C ILE A 217 2.77 4.04 -6.54
N SER A 218 3.30 4.82 -7.48
CA SER A 218 4.10 4.27 -8.58
C SER A 218 5.44 3.76 -8.04
N VAL A 219 5.75 2.48 -8.24
CA VAL A 219 6.98 1.84 -7.73
C VAL A 219 7.85 1.40 -8.90
N SER A 220 8.87 2.20 -9.20
CA SER A 220 9.93 1.84 -10.17
C SER A 220 10.75 0.61 -9.73
N LEU A 221 11.53 0.06 -10.67
CA LEU A 221 12.47 -1.04 -10.39
C LEU A 221 13.47 -0.67 -9.29
N ASP A 222 14.04 0.54 -9.32
CA ASP A 222 14.99 0.99 -8.28
C ASP A 222 14.37 0.95 -6.88
N HIS A 223 13.10 1.34 -6.74
CA HIS A 223 12.41 1.24 -5.45
C HIS A 223 12.26 -0.22 -5.02
N MET A 224 11.87 -1.12 -5.92
CA MET A 224 11.71 -2.55 -5.62
C MET A 224 13.05 -3.21 -5.24
N THR A 225 14.12 -2.87 -5.95
CA THR A 225 15.48 -3.33 -5.63
C THR A 225 15.88 -2.86 -4.24
N HIS A 226 15.69 -1.59 -3.89
CA HIS A 226 16.01 -1.13 -2.54
C HIS A 226 15.12 -1.72 -1.44
N LEU A 227 13.86 -2.01 -1.75
CA LEU A 227 12.93 -2.61 -0.79
C LEU A 227 13.23 -4.09 -0.53
N PHE A 228 13.58 -4.87 -1.56
CA PHE A 228 13.53 -6.34 -1.48
C PHE A 228 14.81 -7.03 -1.93
N ASP A 229 15.67 -6.37 -2.70
CA ASP A 229 16.88 -6.96 -3.26
C ASP A 229 18.13 -6.52 -2.46
N GLY A 230 18.97 -7.49 -2.10
CA GLY A 230 20.23 -7.27 -1.38
C GLY A 230 20.15 -7.36 0.15
N ALA A 231 21.32 -7.17 0.79
CA ALA A 231 21.54 -7.43 2.23
C ALA A 231 20.69 -6.56 3.17
N ASN A 232 20.26 -5.38 2.71
CA ASN A 232 19.44 -4.45 3.46
C ASN A 232 17.96 -4.50 3.05
N GLY A 233 17.53 -5.50 2.28
CA GLY A 233 16.13 -5.67 1.90
C GLY A 233 15.23 -6.08 3.07
N LEU A 234 13.92 -5.97 2.86
CA LEU A 234 12.85 -6.31 3.82
C LEU A 234 12.63 -7.82 3.94
N ASN A 235 13.68 -8.55 4.33
CA ASN A 235 13.71 -10.02 4.34
C ASN A 235 12.74 -10.68 5.34
N ASN A 236 12.25 -9.93 6.33
CA ASN A 236 11.30 -10.42 7.33
C ASN A 236 9.83 -10.21 6.94
N ILE A 237 9.56 -9.64 5.76
CA ILE A 237 8.21 -9.31 5.35
C ILE A 237 7.36 -10.55 5.09
N THR A 238 6.15 -10.56 5.61
CA THR A 238 5.18 -11.65 5.47
C THR A 238 4.02 -11.27 4.56
N THR A 239 3.74 -9.97 4.41
CA THR A 239 2.60 -9.47 3.63
C THR A 239 3.00 -8.26 2.80
N ILE A 240 2.79 -8.37 1.50
CA ILE A 240 3.00 -7.29 0.54
C ILE A 240 1.69 -7.03 -0.21
N SER A 241 1.28 -5.78 -0.27
CA SER A 241 0.23 -5.29 -1.15
C SER A 241 0.77 -4.10 -1.93
N LEU A 242 0.80 -4.21 -3.25
CA LEU A 242 1.28 -3.19 -4.20
C LEU A 242 0.23 -2.99 -5.27
N ARG A 243 -0.98 -2.61 -4.86
CA ARG A 243 -2.14 -2.51 -5.74
C ARG A 243 -2.10 -1.24 -6.56
N CYS A 244 -2.31 -1.37 -7.87
CA CYS A 244 -2.30 -0.22 -8.79
C CYS A 244 -0.99 0.60 -8.65
N CYS A 245 0.15 -0.08 -8.61
CA CYS A 245 1.48 0.50 -8.36
C CYS A 245 2.38 0.56 -9.61
N ASP A 246 1.77 0.46 -10.80
CA ASP A 246 2.44 0.41 -12.11
C ASP A 246 3.50 -0.72 -12.25
N LEU A 247 3.28 -1.84 -11.56
CA LEU A 247 4.21 -2.96 -11.60
C LEU A 247 4.20 -3.66 -12.97
N ALA A 248 5.39 -4.10 -13.40
CA ALA A 248 5.61 -5.01 -14.52
C ALA A 248 6.45 -6.22 -14.05
N ASP A 249 6.61 -7.23 -14.90
CA ASP A 249 7.35 -8.46 -14.56
C ASP A 249 8.78 -8.24 -14.00
N PRO A 250 9.61 -7.29 -14.49
CA PRO A 250 10.94 -7.05 -13.94
C PRO A 250 10.95 -6.76 -12.43
N GLN A 251 9.97 -6.00 -11.94
CA GLN A 251 9.83 -5.67 -10.52
C GLN A 251 9.49 -6.88 -9.66
N ILE A 252 8.78 -7.87 -10.20
CA ILE A 252 8.34 -9.05 -9.45
C ILE A 252 9.53 -9.97 -9.13
N TYR A 253 10.57 -10.00 -9.98
CA TYR A 253 11.79 -10.77 -9.70
C TYR A 253 12.48 -10.36 -8.40
N CYS A 254 12.35 -9.10 -7.97
CA CYS A 254 12.90 -8.63 -6.69
C CYS A 254 12.29 -9.35 -5.47
N LEU A 255 11.14 -10.02 -5.61
CA LEU A 255 10.46 -10.73 -4.52
C LEU A 255 10.98 -12.16 -4.30
N GLN A 256 11.84 -12.67 -5.20
CA GLN A 256 12.23 -14.08 -5.24
C GLN A 256 12.87 -14.59 -3.93
N MET A 257 13.64 -13.73 -3.25
CA MET A 257 14.39 -14.12 -2.05
C MET A 257 13.59 -13.98 -0.75
N LEU A 258 12.33 -13.52 -0.81
CA LEU A 258 11.50 -13.29 0.37
C LEU A 258 10.91 -14.59 0.92
N SER A 259 11.75 -15.42 1.52
CA SER A 259 11.41 -16.75 2.02
C SER A 259 10.30 -16.78 3.09
N LYS A 260 10.01 -15.65 3.74
CA LYS A 260 8.93 -15.52 4.74
C LYS A 260 7.62 -14.95 4.17
N LEU A 261 7.58 -14.55 2.91
CA LEU A 261 6.40 -13.93 2.30
C LEU A 261 5.25 -14.94 2.21
N LYS A 262 4.11 -14.61 2.83
CA LYS A 262 2.91 -15.46 2.87
C LYS A 262 1.79 -14.93 2.00
N SER A 263 1.66 -13.61 1.90
CA SER A 263 0.58 -12.97 1.15
C SER A 263 1.13 -11.90 0.22
N LEU A 264 0.75 -12.00 -1.06
CA LEU A 264 1.09 -11.04 -2.09
C LEU A 264 -0.16 -10.57 -2.82
N ASP A 265 -0.44 -9.28 -2.75
CA ASP A 265 -1.50 -8.62 -3.50
C ASP A 265 -0.90 -7.62 -4.49
N ILE A 266 -0.90 -7.98 -5.77
CA ILE A 266 -0.45 -7.14 -6.89
C ILE A 266 -1.60 -6.85 -7.84
N ALA A 267 -2.84 -6.85 -7.33
CA ALA A 267 -4.02 -6.58 -8.13
C ALA A 267 -3.96 -5.19 -8.79
N GLN A 268 -4.65 -5.06 -9.93
CA GLN A 268 -4.78 -3.80 -10.69
C GLN A 268 -3.43 -3.26 -11.22
N ASN A 269 -2.45 -4.13 -11.47
CA ASN A 269 -1.21 -3.75 -12.16
C ASN A 269 -1.29 -4.15 -13.63
N HIS A 270 -1.57 -3.16 -14.47
CA HIS A 270 -1.87 -3.36 -15.89
C HIS A 270 -0.67 -3.77 -16.74
N PHE A 271 0.57 -3.69 -16.24
CA PHE A 271 1.77 -4.03 -17.01
C PHE A 271 2.30 -5.44 -16.75
N ILE A 272 1.71 -6.18 -15.80
CA ILE A 272 2.11 -7.57 -15.49
C ILE A 272 1.58 -8.51 -16.58
N ARG A 273 2.49 -9.25 -17.22
CA ARG A 273 2.18 -10.28 -18.23
C ARG A 273 2.21 -11.68 -17.64
N GLY A 274 2.88 -11.88 -16.50
CA GLY A 274 2.95 -13.13 -15.75
C GLY A 274 4.16 -14.01 -16.04
N GLU A 275 5.14 -13.49 -16.78
CA GLU A 275 6.40 -14.17 -17.11
C GLU A 275 7.28 -14.38 -15.87
N SER A 276 7.12 -13.53 -14.87
CA SER A 276 7.85 -13.54 -13.60
C SER A 276 7.22 -14.39 -12.49
N LEU A 277 6.00 -14.90 -12.67
CA LEU A 277 5.25 -15.59 -11.58
C LEU A 277 5.95 -16.85 -11.06
N ASN A 278 6.83 -17.47 -11.85
CA ASN A 278 7.62 -18.63 -11.44
C ASN A 278 8.73 -18.29 -10.43
N SER A 279 9.11 -17.01 -10.36
CA SER A 279 10.12 -16.52 -9.42
C SER A 279 9.56 -16.19 -8.04
N LEU A 280 8.23 -16.20 -7.88
CA LEU A 280 7.61 -15.94 -6.59
C LEU A 280 8.06 -16.98 -5.53
N PRO A 281 8.21 -16.57 -4.27
CA PRO A 281 8.72 -17.44 -3.22
C PRO A 281 7.76 -18.59 -2.91
N ILE A 282 8.29 -19.80 -2.74
CA ILE A 282 7.53 -21.04 -2.48
C ILE A 282 6.73 -21.02 -1.17
N SER A 283 7.01 -20.07 -0.28
CA SER A 283 6.35 -19.88 1.00
C SER A 283 4.98 -19.20 0.88
N LEU A 284 4.65 -18.68 -0.30
CA LEU A 284 3.43 -17.93 -0.57
C LEU A 284 2.19 -18.81 -0.43
N GLU A 285 1.22 -18.32 0.34
CA GLU A 285 -0.06 -18.99 0.61
C GLU A 285 -1.24 -18.24 -0.03
N ILE A 286 -1.12 -16.92 -0.20
CA ILE A 286 -2.16 -16.06 -0.76
C ILE A 286 -1.57 -15.24 -1.91
N LEU A 287 -2.17 -15.34 -3.09
CA LEU A 287 -1.81 -14.55 -4.27
C LEU A 287 -3.04 -13.88 -4.87
N ASN A 288 -2.99 -12.56 -4.97
CA ASN A 288 -3.99 -11.78 -5.67
C ASN A 288 -3.37 -11.05 -6.87
N VAL A 289 -3.76 -11.47 -8.07
CA VAL A 289 -3.39 -10.89 -9.37
C VAL A 289 -4.62 -10.36 -10.11
N SER A 290 -5.69 -10.07 -9.37
CA SER A 290 -6.96 -9.65 -9.97
C SER A 290 -6.84 -8.31 -10.69
N LYS A 291 -7.56 -8.15 -11.80
CA LYS A 291 -7.58 -6.94 -12.65
C LYS A 291 -6.21 -6.57 -13.22
N CYS A 292 -5.28 -7.52 -13.30
CA CYS A 292 -4.10 -7.43 -14.16
C CYS A 292 -4.53 -7.78 -15.59
N ASP A 293 -5.13 -6.84 -16.29
CA ASP A 293 -5.72 -7.01 -17.63
C ASP A 293 -4.74 -7.59 -18.68
N ARG A 294 -3.45 -7.24 -18.62
CA ARG A 294 -2.41 -7.80 -19.51
C ARG A 294 -1.83 -9.13 -19.05
N LEU A 295 -2.23 -9.65 -17.90
CA LEU A 295 -1.83 -10.97 -17.44
C LEU A 295 -2.39 -12.00 -18.41
N ARG A 296 -1.50 -12.76 -19.04
CA ARG A 296 -1.89 -13.77 -20.03
C ARG A 296 -2.30 -15.04 -19.31
N PRO A 297 -3.51 -15.57 -19.52
CA PRO A 297 -3.95 -16.86 -18.99
C PRO A 297 -2.88 -17.94 -19.02
N LYS A 298 -2.26 -18.17 -20.18
CA LYS A 298 -1.24 -19.20 -20.39
C LYS A 298 -0.06 -19.14 -19.41
N ASN A 299 0.24 -17.95 -18.85
CA ASN A 299 1.34 -17.74 -17.93
C ASN A 299 0.99 -18.12 -16.48
N LEU A 300 -0.28 -18.42 -16.16
CA LEU A 300 -0.64 -18.96 -14.84
C LEU A 300 -0.07 -20.37 -14.60
N ILE A 301 0.44 -21.05 -15.64
CA ILE A 301 1.28 -22.26 -15.47
C ILE A 301 2.52 -21.99 -14.61
N ASN A 302 3.01 -20.75 -14.59
CA ASN A 302 4.18 -20.37 -13.83
C ASN A 302 3.92 -20.41 -12.31
N LEU A 303 2.67 -20.58 -11.87
CA LEU A 303 2.32 -20.82 -10.46
C LEU A 303 2.66 -22.25 -9.99
N ALA A 304 3.15 -23.12 -10.87
CA ALA A 304 3.51 -24.51 -10.54
C ALA A 304 4.57 -24.64 -9.43
N SER A 305 5.37 -23.62 -9.17
CA SER A 305 6.33 -23.59 -8.05
C SER A 305 5.67 -23.32 -6.69
N LEU A 306 4.44 -22.79 -6.66
CA LEU A 306 3.75 -22.35 -5.45
C LEU A 306 2.88 -23.48 -4.87
N THR A 307 3.52 -24.56 -4.44
CA THR A 307 2.85 -25.78 -3.96
C THR A 307 2.07 -25.59 -2.66
N HIS A 308 2.38 -24.53 -1.89
CA HIS A 308 1.67 -24.16 -0.66
C HIS A 308 0.55 -23.13 -0.88
N LEU A 309 0.25 -22.75 -2.13
CA LEU A 309 -0.77 -21.75 -2.41
C LEU A 309 -2.17 -22.26 -2.00
N ARG A 310 -2.83 -21.51 -1.11
CA ARG A 310 -4.15 -21.81 -0.56
C ARG A 310 -5.22 -20.87 -1.13
N GLU A 311 -4.85 -19.64 -1.46
CA GLU A 311 -5.78 -18.66 -2.04
C GLU A 311 -5.20 -18.06 -3.31
N LEU A 312 -5.94 -18.20 -4.40
CA LEU A 312 -5.64 -17.57 -5.69
C LEU A 312 -6.81 -16.70 -6.12
N ARG A 313 -6.55 -15.41 -6.29
CA ARG A 313 -7.49 -14.47 -6.90
C ARG A 313 -6.94 -13.95 -8.21
N CYS A 314 -7.62 -14.22 -9.30
CA CYS A 314 -7.25 -13.81 -10.65
C CYS A 314 -8.47 -13.40 -11.49
N SER A 315 -9.46 -12.75 -10.86
CA SER A 315 -10.56 -12.11 -11.59
C SER A 315 -10.06 -10.94 -12.45
N GLY A 316 -10.79 -10.53 -13.48
CA GLY A 316 -10.47 -9.37 -14.32
C GLY A 316 -9.19 -9.50 -15.15
N ILE A 317 -8.66 -10.71 -15.36
CA ILE A 317 -7.57 -10.96 -16.32
C ILE A 317 -8.15 -11.18 -17.73
N SER A 318 -7.37 -10.92 -18.77
CA SER A 318 -7.81 -11.14 -20.17
C SER A 318 -8.40 -12.55 -20.38
N LYS A 319 -9.45 -12.64 -21.22
CA LYS A 319 -10.32 -13.83 -21.37
C LYS A 319 -9.56 -15.16 -21.31
N LEU A 320 -9.86 -15.97 -20.29
CA LEU A 320 -9.41 -17.36 -20.12
C LEU A 320 -10.03 -18.24 -21.23
N THR A 321 -9.51 -18.16 -22.45
CA THR A 321 -10.10 -18.81 -23.63
C THR A 321 -9.90 -20.33 -23.69
N LYS A 322 -9.19 -20.95 -22.73
CA LYS A 322 -8.87 -22.38 -22.73
C LYS A 322 -9.12 -23.05 -21.37
N ASN A 323 -10.07 -24.00 -21.34
CA ASN A 323 -10.48 -24.77 -20.15
C ASN A 323 -9.33 -25.58 -19.50
N GLU A 324 -8.29 -25.93 -20.25
CA GLU A 324 -7.16 -26.75 -19.78
C GLU A 324 -6.38 -26.14 -18.61
N LEU A 325 -6.53 -24.84 -18.36
CA LEU A 325 -5.79 -24.17 -17.28
C LEU A 325 -6.26 -24.61 -15.89
N PHE A 326 -7.56 -24.77 -15.69
CA PHE A 326 -8.15 -25.13 -14.41
C PHE A 326 -7.79 -26.56 -13.98
N LYS A 327 -7.78 -27.49 -14.95
CA LYS A 327 -7.31 -28.87 -14.74
C LYS A 327 -5.88 -28.90 -14.19
N ARG A 328 -5.06 -27.95 -14.64
CA ARG A 328 -3.67 -27.85 -14.22
C ARG A 328 -3.53 -27.26 -12.82
N PHE A 329 -4.46 -26.43 -12.32
CA PHE A 329 -4.42 -25.97 -10.93
C PHE A 329 -4.51 -27.13 -9.93
N ALA A 330 -5.26 -28.18 -10.23
CA ALA A 330 -5.27 -29.39 -9.40
C ALA A 330 -3.88 -30.04 -9.27
N HIS A 331 -3.00 -29.86 -10.26
CA HIS A 331 -1.62 -30.36 -10.25
C HIS A 331 -0.64 -29.34 -9.65
N TYR A 332 -0.80 -28.05 -9.95
CA TYR A 332 0.13 -26.98 -9.58
C TYR A 332 -0.07 -26.48 -8.16
N CYS A 333 -1.32 -26.37 -7.73
CA CYS A 333 -1.71 -25.82 -6.42
C CYS A 333 -2.69 -26.80 -5.74
N PRO A 334 -2.25 -28.00 -5.33
CA PRO A 334 -3.14 -29.02 -4.77
C PRO A 334 -3.73 -28.60 -3.40
N MET A 335 -3.14 -27.60 -2.75
CA MET A 335 -3.59 -27.06 -1.46
C MET A 335 -4.62 -25.93 -1.59
N LEU A 336 -5.11 -25.65 -2.80
CA LEU A 336 -6.01 -24.53 -3.04
C LEU A 336 -7.36 -24.72 -2.34
N GLU A 337 -7.70 -23.72 -1.53
CA GLU A 337 -8.88 -23.65 -0.68
C GLU A 337 -9.86 -22.57 -1.16
N VAL A 338 -9.31 -21.48 -1.72
CA VAL A 338 -10.04 -20.33 -2.24
C VAL A 338 -9.59 -20.03 -3.67
N LEU A 339 -10.55 -19.98 -4.60
CA LEU A 339 -10.31 -19.62 -5.98
C LEU A 339 -11.29 -18.52 -6.42
N GLU A 340 -10.76 -17.38 -6.85
CA GLU A 340 -11.53 -16.31 -7.49
C GLU A 340 -11.09 -16.13 -8.93
N VAL A 341 -12.02 -16.21 -9.88
CA VAL A 341 -11.75 -16.15 -11.33
C VAL A 341 -12.80 -15.34 -12.08
N THR A 342 -12.46 -14.96 -13.31
CA THR A 342 -13.39 -14.30 -14.22
C THR A 342 -13.75 -15.19 -15.40
N ASP A 343 -15.03 -15.14 -15.76
CA ASP A 343 -15.58 -15.55 -17.06
C ASP A 343 -15.23 -16.97 -17.49
N ILE A 344 -16.02 -17.92 -17.01
CA ILE A 344 -15.89 -19.33 -17.35
C ILE A 344 -16.97 -19.67 -18.40
N MET A 345 -16.81 -19.18 -19.63
CA MET A 345 -17.81 -19.37 -20.70
C MET A 345 -18.04 -20.84 -21.11
N LYS A 346 -17.24 -21.79 -20.60
CA LYS A 346 -17.32 -23.22 -20.94
C LYS A 346 -17.07 -24.08 -19.70
N LYS A 347 -17.24 -25.41 -19.82
CA LYS A 347 -16.97 -26.41 -18.78
C LYS A 347 -15.68 -26.09 -18.00
N ILE A 348 -15.79 -25.77 -16.70
CA ILE A 348 -14.63 -25.69 -15.81
C ILE A 348 -14.24 -27.10 -15.38
N GLN A 349 -12.96 -27.39 -15.20
CA GLN A 349 -12.53 -28.66 -14.62
C GLN A 349 -11.96 -28.37 -13.24
N LEU A 350 -12.85 -28.31 -12.25
CA LEU A 350 -12.50 -28.21 -10.82
C LEU A 350 -12.19 -29.59 -10.23
N GLY A 351 -12.52 -30.67 -10.94
CA GLY A 351 -12.18 -32.04 -10.57
C GLY A 351 -10.68 -32.17 -10.26
N GLY A 352 -10.37 -32.57 -9.02
CA GLY A 352 -9.01 -32.66 -8.49
C GLY A 352 -8.64 -31.59 -7.47
N LEU A 353 -9.38 -30.47 -7.38
CA LEU A 353 -9.21 -29.47 -6.32
C LEU A 353 -9.98 -29.89 -5.06
N SER A 354 -9.53 -30.97 -4.41
CA SER A 354 -10.26 -31.62 -3.30
C SER A 354 -10.44 -30.73 -2.06
N ARG A 355 -9.57 -29.74 -1.86
CA ARG A 355 -9.61 -28.81 -0.71
C ARG A 355 -10.38 -27.52 -0.98
N LEU A 356 -10.85 -27.31 -2.21
CA LEU A 356 -11.54 -26.08 -2.60
C LEU A 356 -12.87 -25.96 -1.86
N HIS A 357 -12.96 -24.99 -0.94
CA HIS A 357 -14.19 -24.74 -0.19
C HIS A 357 -14.84 -23.41 -0.56
N THR A 358 -14.10 -22.49 -1.20
CA THR A 358 -14.62 -21.20 -1.66
C THR A 358 -14.32 -21.01 -3.14
N LEU A 359 -15.36 -20.77 -3.92
CA LEU A 359 -15.27 -20.41 -5.33
C LEU A 359 -16.00 -19.10 -5.59
N VAL A 360 -15.30 -18.13 -6.19
CA VAL A 360 -15.86 -16.84 -6.60
C VAL A 360 -15.68 -16.70 -8.10
N ILE A 361 -16.77 -16.39 -8.81
CA ILE A 361 -16.80 -16.27 -10.26
C ILE A 361 -17.37 -14.91 -10.60
N GLN A 362 -16.57 -14.07 -11.25
CA GLN A 362 -16.97 -12.73 -11.70
C GLN A 362 -17.20 -12.71 -13.21
N SER A 363 -18.24 -12.03 -13.68
CA SER A 363 -18.43 -11.81 -15.12
C SER A 363 -17.40 -10.81 -15.69
N SER A 364 -17.07 -10.97 -16.98
CA SER A 364 -16.24 -10.01 -17.72
C SER A 364 -17.13 -8.99 -18.43
N GLU A 365 -16.60 -7.79 -18.71
CA GLU A 365 -17.36 -6.76 -19.44
C GLU A 365 -17.68 -7.21 -20.88
N GLY A 366 -18.97 -7.16 -21.25
CA GLY A 366 -19.41 -7.22 -22.65
C GLY A 366 -19.69 -8.62 -23.23
N SER A 367 -19.98 -9.65 -22.44
CA SER A 367 -20.53 -10.92 -22.97
C SER A 367 -21.88 -11.26 -22.34
N GLY A 368 -22.85 -11.63 -23.17
CA GLY A 368 -24.25 -11.82 -22.75
C GLY A 368 -24.57 -13.16 -22.06
N ASP A 369 -23.69 -14.17 -22.13
CA ASP A 369 -24.00 -15.54 -21.71
C ASP A 369 -22.89 -16.14 -20.81
N HIS A 370 -22.83 -15.76 -19.53
CA HIS A 370 -21.80 -16.26 -18.62
C HIS A 370 -22.21 -17.49 -17.79
N MET A 371 -23.51 -17.69 -17.54
CA MET A 371 -24.01 -18.78 -16.68
C MET A 371 -24.79 -19.79 -17.51
N ASN A 372 -24.32 -21.03 -17.55
CA ASN A 372 -24.99 -22.13 -18.26
C ASN A 372 -24.92 -23.44 -17.46
N ASN A 373 -25.73 -24.41 -17.88
CA ASN A 373 -25.80 -25.72 -17.22
C ASN A 373 -24.47 -26.47 -17.25
N LEU A 374 -23.63 -26.29 -18.28
CA LEU A 374 -22.32 -26.96 -18.35
C LEU A 374 -21.37 -26.47 -17.25
N MET A 375 -21.37 -25.16 -16.98
CA MET A 375 -20.63 -24.56 -15.89
C MET A 375 -21.16 -25.02 -14.53
N LEU A 376 -22.48 -24.99 -14.32
CA LEU A 376 -23.10 -25.45 -13.07
C LEU A 376 -22.79 -26.93 -12.79
N SER A 377 -22.87 -27.81 -13.80
CA SER A 377 -22.55 -29.23 -13.65
C SER A 377 -21.09 -29.44 -13.24
N SER A 378 -20.19 -28.62 -13.78
CA SER A 378 -18.77 -28.66 -13.42
C SER A 378 -18.50 -28.20 -11.98
N ILE A 379 -19.24 -27.20 -11.51
CA ILE A 379 -19.17 -26.72 -10.12
C ILE A 379 -19.72 -27.81 -9.18
N ALA A 380 -20.80 -28.47 -9.57
CA ALA A 380 -21.41 -29.56 -8.82
C ALA A 380 -20.48 -30.79 -8.64
N GLU A 381 -19.45 -30.95 -9.49
CA GLU A 381 -18.39 -31.96 -9.29
C GLU A 381 -17.48 -31.66 -8.09
N SER A 382 -17.51 -30.45 -7.52
CA SER A 382 -16.68 -30.01 -6.37
C SER A 382 -17.45 -30.11 -5.05
N TYR A 383 -17.59 -31.34 -4.54
CA TYR A 383 -18.39 -31.65 -3.33
C TYR A 383 -17.89 -30.99 -2.03
N SER A 384 -16.66 -30.48 -1.99
CA SER A 384 -16.07 -29.81 -0.83
C SER A 384 -16.45 -28.32 -0.73
N LEU A 385 -17.13 -27.76 -1.73
CA LEU A 385 -17.55 -26.37 -1.72
C LEU A 385 -18.50 -26.05 -0.58
N ARG A 386 -18.13 -25.02 0.20
CA ARG A 386 -18.93 -24.45 1.29
C ARG A 386 -19.44 -23.05 0.95
N ARG A 387 -18.75 -22.34 0.05
CA ARG A 387 -19.08 -20.99 -0.40
C ARG A 387 -18.95 -20.90 -1.91
N LEU A 388 -20.04 -20.51 -2.56
CA LEU A 388 -20.09 -20.23 -3.99
C LEU A 388 -20.61 -18.81 -4.19
N GLU A 389 -19.85 -18.00 -4.94
CA GLU A 389 -20.26 -16.67 -5.35
C GLU A 389 -20.20 -16.56 -6.86
N ILE A 390 -21.30 -16.11 -7.44
CA ILE A 390 -21.42 -15.83 -8.85
C ILE A 390 -21.90 -14.39 -8.96
N ILE A 391 -20.97 -13.52 -9.35
CA ILE A 391 -21.18 -12.07 -9.38
C ILE A 391 -21.23 -11.67 -10.83
N ASP A 392 -22.42 -11.26 -11.28
CA ASP A 392 -22.53 -10.52 -12.52
C ASP A 392 -22.35 -9.02 -12.27
N SER A 393 -21.52 -8.38 -13.08
CA SER A 393 -21.26 -6.95 -13.06
C SER A 393 -22.34 -6.15 -13.81
N PHE A 394 -23.24 -6.81 -14.56
CA PHE A 394 -24.26 -6.15 -15.38
C PHE A 394 -25.67 -6.52 -14.96
N GLU A 395 -26.57 -5.52 -14.97
CA GLU A 395 -28.00 -5.75 -14.88
C GLU A 395 -28.46 -6.51 -16.14
N ARG A 396 -28.80 -7.79 -15.98
CA ARG A 396 -29.28 -8.61 -17.09
C ARG A 396 -30.75 -8.32 -17.34
N PHE A 397 -31.05 -7.78 -18.51
CA PHE A 397 -32.42 -7.56 -19.00
C PHE A 397 -33.04 -8.79 -19.68
N PHE A 398 -32.27 -9.88 -19.88
CA PHE A 398 -32.74 -11.09 -20.54
C PHE A 398 -32.80 -12.27 -19.57
N THR A 399 -33.88 -13.05 -19.66
CA THR A 399 -34.06 -14.32 -18.94
C THR A 399 -33.07 -15.35 -19.46
N ILE A 400 -32.35 -16.03 -18.58
CA ILE A 400 -31.37 -17.05 -18.97
C ILE A 400 -31.88 -18.41 -18.57
N SER A 401 -31.77 -19.38 -19.48
CA SER A 401 -32.17 -20.76 -19.24
C SER A 401 -31.03 -21.56 -18.59
N PHE A 402 -30.94 -21.54 -17.26
CA PHE A 402 -30.12 -22.49 -16.50
C PHE A 402 -30.91 -23.08 -15.33
N ASP A 403 -30.56 -24.30 -14.93
CA ASP A 403 -31.20 -25.01 -13.83
C ASP A 403 -30.28 -25.07 -12.61
N LEU A 404 -30.64 -24.35 -11.54
CA LEU A 404 -29.89 -24.39 -10.28
C LEU A 404 -30.03 -25.72 -9.54
N SER A 405 -30.97 -26.59 -9.92
CA SER A 405 -31.08 -27.93 -9.35
C SER A 405 -29.84 -28.78 -9.62
N ILE A 406 -29.05 -28.42 -10.63
CA ILE A 406 -27.73 -28.99 -10.93
C ILE A 406 -26.77 -28.86 -9.73
N LEU A 407 -26.92 -27.82 -8.90
CA LEU A 407 -26.09 -27.63 -7.71
C LEU A 407 -26.50 -28.51 -6.52
N SER A 408 -27.60 -29.26 -6.62
CA SER A 408 -28.09 -30.12 -5.53
C SER A 408 -27.09 -31.16 -4.97
N PRO A 409 -26.04 -31.63 -5.67
CA PRO A 409 -25.00 -32.47 -5.09
C PRO A 409 -24.11 -31.78 -4.04
N LEU A 410 -24.09 -30.43 -3.99
CA LEU A 410 -23.25 -29.66 -3.07
C LEU A 410 -23.82 -29.64 -1.64
N LYS A 411 -23.78 -30.78 -0.96
CA LYS A 411 -24.42 -30.98 0.36
C LYS A 411 -23.79 -30.15 1.49
N GLU A 412 -22.53 -29.74 1.33
CA GLU A 412 -21.79 -28.91 2.30
C GLU A 412 -21.90 -27.40 2.03
N LEU A 413 -22.64 -26.97 0.98
CA LEU A 413 -22.76 -25.57 0.61
C LEU A 413 -23.56 -24.80 1.67
N ARG A 414 -22.90 -23.79 2.29
CA ARG A 414 -23.46 -22.94 3.35
C ARG A 414 -23.76 -21.53 2.87
N THR A 415 -22.93 -21.01 1.96
CA THR A 415 -23.08 -19.67 1.41
C THR A 415 -23.24 -19.75 -0.10
N LEU A 416 -24.32 -19.17 -0.60
CA LEU A 416 -24.58 -19.01 -2.03
C LEU A 416 -24.89 -17.54 -2.30
N ILE A 417 -24.04 -16.89 -3.08
CA ILE A 417 -24.23 -15.51 -3.52
C ILE A 417 -24.44 -15.51 -5.02
N LEU A 418 -25.58 -14.99 -5.45
CA LEU A 418 -25.98 -14.89 -6.85
C LEU A 418 -26.40 -13.45 -7.12
N HIS A 419 -25.43 -12.63 -7.54
CA HIS A 419 -25.64 -11.18 -7.67
C HIS A 419 -25.92 -10.78 -9.11
N ASN A 420 -26.90 -9.89 -9.31
CA ASN A 420 -27.32 -9.35 -10.61
C ASN A 420 -27.74 -10.43 -11.63
N LEU A 421 -28.38 -11.50 -11.16
CA LEU A 421 -28.90 -12.56 -12.02
C LEU A 421 -30.42 -12.47 -12.13
N ASN A 422 -30.93 -12.66 -13.35
CA ASN A 422 -32.36 -12.76 -13.58
C ASN A 422 -32.84 -14.21 -13.42
N PHE A 423 -33.84 -14.42 -12.56
CA PHE A 423 -34.35 -15.74 -12.21
C PHE A 423 -35.83 -15.85 -12.55
N THR A 424 -36.23 -17.01 -13.06
CA THR A 424 -37.64 -17.43 -12.98
C THR A 424 -37.86 -18.16 -11.65
N PRO A 425 -39.11 -18.23 -11.17
CA PRO A 425 -39.44 -18.99 -9.96
C PRO A 425 -38.98 -20.46 -10.06
N GLU A 426 -39.08 -21.06 -11.25
CA GLU A 426 -38.67 -22.44 -11.51
C GLU A 426 -37.16 -22.67 -11.30
N HIS A 427 -36.32 -21.72 -11.73
CA HIS A 427 -34.86 -21.81 -11.53
C HIS A 427 -34.49 -21.91 -10.05
N LEU A 428 -35.18 -21.14 -9.19
CA LEU A 428 -34.87 -21.08 -7.77
C LEU A 428 -35.30 -22.34 -7.01
N MET A 429 -36.37 -23.02 -7.43
CA MET A 429 -36.88 -24.21 -6.75
C MET A 429 -35.82 -25.31 -6.59
N GLY A 430 -34.85 -25.39 -7.52
CA GLY A 430 -33.71 -26.31 -7.43
C GLY A 430 -32.85 -26.14 -6.17
N LEU A 431 -32.75 -24.93 -5.62
CA LEU A 431 -31.95 -24.63 -4.44
C LEU A 431 -32.51 -25.20 -3.14
N GLN A 432 -33.80 -25.57 -3.11
CA GLN A 432 -34.43 -26.21 -1.94
C GLN A 432 -33.75 -27.53 -1.55
N LYS A 433 -32.99 -28.13 -2.47
CA LYS A 433 -32.25 -29.38 -2.27
C LYS A 433 -30.89 -29.21 -1.59
N LEU A 434 -30.55 -28.00 -1.13
CA LEU A 434 -29.30 -27.66 -0.44
C LEU A 434 -29.50 -27.65 1.09
N PRO A 435 -29.25 -28.77 1.80
CA PRO A 435 -29.66 -28.94 3.19
C PRO A 435 -28.83 -28.12 4.20
N ALA A 436 -27.63 -27.69 3.80
CA ALA A 436 -26.69 -26.96 4.65
C ALA A 436 -26.70 -25.44 4.44
N LEU A 437 -27.56 -24.91 3.55
CA LEU A 437 -27.53 -23.50 3.18
C LEU A 437 -27.92 -22.61 4.35
N GLU A 438 -27.02 -21.70 4.74
CA GLU A 438 -27.12 -20.79 5.88
C GLU A 438 -27.25 -19.33 5.43
N PHE A 439 -26.61 -18.96 4.32
CA PHE A 439 -26.66 -17.64 3.73
C PHE A 439 -26.95 -17.71 2.22
N LEU A 440 -28.01 -17.01 1.81
CA LEU A 440 -28.39 -16.82 0.42
C LEU A 440 -28.43 -15.31 0.10
N ASP A 441 -27.77 -14.91 -0.97
CA ASP A 441 -27.82 -13.55 -1.51
C ASP A 441 -28.35 -13.59 -2.94
N LEU A 442 -29.47 -12.90 -3.17
CA LEU A 442 -30.15 -12.77 -4.46
C LEU A 442 -30.22 -11.30 -4.89
N SER A 443 -29.29 -10.47 -4.42
CA SER A 443 -29.34 -9.03 -4.67
C SER A 443 -29.19 -8.70 -6.16
N GLY A 444 -29.90 -7.66 -6.60
CA GLY A 444 -29.91 -7.21 -7.99
C GLY A 444 -30.69 -8.13 -8.94
N SER A 445 -31.59 -8.96 -8.44
CA SER A 445 -32.46 -9.81 -9.26
C SER A 445 -33.74 -9.05 -9.65
N PRO A 446 -33.89 -8.61 -10.91
CA PRO A 446 -34.93 -7.66 -11.30
C PRO A 446 -36.35 -8.23 -11.23
N ASP A 447 -36.56 -9.51 -11.53
CA ASP A 447 -37.90 -10.10 -11.68
C ASP A 447 -38.39 -10.90 -10.46
N LEU A 448 -37.66 -10.86 -9.33
CA LEU A 448 -38.05 -11.62 -8.14
C LEU A 448 -39.13 -10.91 -7.32
N SER A 449 -40.24 -11.61 -7.06
CA SER A 449 -41.31 -11.17 -6.16
C SER A 449 -41.13 -11.68 -4.72
N ASN A 450 -41.90 -11.11 -3.79
CA ASN A 450 -41.96 -11.58 -2.40
C ASN A 450 -42.40 -13.06 -2.31
N GLU A 451 -43.38 -13.45 -3.13
CA GLU A 451 -43.95 -14.80 -3.16
C GLU A 451 -42.94 -15.85 -3.62
N ASP A 452 -42.13 -15.52 -4.63
CA ASP A 452 -41.12 -16.43 -5.17
C ASP A 452 -40.03 -16.72 -4.13
N VAL A 453 -39.52 -15.67 -3.50
CA VAL A 453 -38.52 -15.79 -2.44
C VAL A 453 -39.09 -16.49 -1.20
N ALA A 454 -40.36 -16.25 -0.86
CA ALA A 454 -41.00 -16.95 0.24
C ALA A 454 -41.18 -18.46 -0.02
N LYS A 455 -41.58 -18.84 -1.25
CA LYS A 455 -41.68 -20.25 -1.66
C LYS A 455 -40.31 -20.94 -1.61
N LEU A 456 -39.25 -20.25 -2.04
CA LEU A 456 -37.88 -20.74 -2.02
C LEU A 456 -37.35 -20.99 -0.60
N THR A 457 -37.59 -20.06 0.31
CA THR A 457 -36.92 -20.03 1.62
C THR A 457 -37.58 -20.91 2.67
N LYS A 458 -38.89 -21.18 2.57
CA LYS A 458 -39.61 -22.05 3.53
C LYS A 458 -38.99 -23.44 3.69
N PRO A 459 -38.55 -24.15 2.62
CA PRO A 459 -37.90 -25.45 2.75
C PRO A 459 -36.44 -25.41 3.25
N LEU A 460 -35.80 -24.23 3.25
CA LEU A 460 -34.41 -24.07 3.65
C LEU A 460 -34.27 -23.93 5.17
N GLY A 461 -34.45 -25.04 5.90
CA GLY A 461 -34.54 -25.05 7.36
C GLY A 461 -33.29 -24.59 8.13
N ARG A 462 -32.13 -24.43 7.46
CA ARG A 462 -30.89 -23.89 8.06
C ARG A 462 -30.60 -22.44 7.67
N LEU A 463 -31.40 -21.84 6.79
CA LEU A 463 -31.19 -20.48 6.31
C LEU A 463 -31.32 -19.48 7.47
N ARG A 464 -30.27 -18.69 7.68
CA ARG A 464 -30.19 -17.66 8.73
C ARG A 464 -30.10 -16.26 8.17
N ARG A 465 -29.58 -16.11 6.95
CA ARG A 465 -29.44 -14.81 6.29
C ARG A 465 -29.92 -14.90 4.85
N LEU A 466 -30.76 -13.94 4.49
CA LEU A 466 -31.20 -13.67 3.13
C LEU A 466 -30.90 -12.20 2.81
N THR A 467 -30.18 -11.95 1.72
CA THR A 467 -30.00 -10.59 1.17
C THR A 467 -30.75 -10.49 -0.16
N VAL A 468 -31.52 -9.42 -0.33
CA VAL A 468 -32.37 -9.13 -1.49
C VAL A 468 -32.25 -7.65 -1.87
N GLU A 469 -31.05 -7.08 -1.72
CA GLU A 469 -30.81 -5.68 -2.01
C GLU A 469 -31.04 -5.40 -3.50
N ARG A 470 -31.60 -4.23 -3.83
CA ARG A 470 -31.83 -3.81 -5.23
C ARG A 470 -32.73 -4.75 -6.04
N CYS A 471 -33.65 -5.46 -5.40
CA CYS A 471 -34.70 -6.23 -6.07
C CYS A 471 -36.00 -5.40 -6.12
N PRO A 472 -36.42 -4.88 -7.30
CA PRO A 472 -37.45 -3.84 -7.39
C PRO A 472 -38.86 -4.30 -6.98
N PHE A 473 -39.15 -5.60 -7.05
CA PHE A 473 -40.45 -6.17 -6.65
C PHE A 473 -40.44 -6.81 -5.25
N ILE A 474 -39.34 -6.68 -4.51
CA ILE A 474 -39.22 -7.14 -3.13
C ILE A 474 -39.43 -5.96 -2.19
N SER A 475 -40.28 -6.16 -1.18
CA SER A 475 -40.60 -5.13 -0.19
C SER A 475 -40.55 -5.70 1.23
N ARG A 476 -40.72 -4.84 2.23
CA ARG A 476 -40.78 -5.27 3.64
C ARG A 476 -41.90 -6.30 3.90
N GLN A 477 -42.90 -6.41 3.02
CA GLN A 477 -43.92 -7.46 3.08
C GLN A 477 -43.31 -8.87 3.07
N LEU A 478 -42.13 -9.08 2.48
CA LEU A 478 -41.42 -10.35 2.56
C LEU A 478 -41.16 -10.79 4.02
N THR A 479 -40.80 -9.86 4.90
CA THR A 479 -40.58 -10.20 6.32
C THR A 479 -41.85 -10.70 7.00
N GLU A 480 -43.00 -10.10 6.64
CA GLU A 480 -44.32 -10.51 7.13
C GLU A 480 -44.67 -11.93 6.67
N ILE A 481 -44.41 -12.24 5.40
CA ILE A 481 -44.64 -13.58 4.82
C ILE A 481 -43.72 -14.63 5.47
N LEU A 482 -42.53 -14.23 5.93
CA LEU A 482 -41.51 -15.11 6.51
C LEU A 482 -41.53 -15.21 8.05
N LYS A 483 -42.54 -14.63 8.72
CA LYS A 483 -42.67 -14.61 10.19
C LYS A 483 -42.56 -15.97 10.91
N GLY A 484 -42.68 -17.09 10.19
CA GLY A 484 -42.49 -18.44 10.71
C GLY A 484 -41.04 -18.88 10.97
N ASN A 485 -40.02 -18.11 10.56
CA ASN A 485 -38.61 -18.44 10.82
C ASN A 485 -37.91 -17.34 11.65
N PRO A 486 -37.94 -17.41 12.99
CA PRO A 486 -37.44 -16.34 13.87
C PRO A 486 -35.91 -16.17 13.83
N LYS A 487 -35.19 -17.11 13.22
CA LYS A 487 -33.72 -17.06 13.07
C LYS A 487 -33.28 -16.47 11.73
N LEU A 488 -34.22 -16.21 10.81
CA LEU A 488 -33.92 -15.68 9.48
C LEU A 488 -33.87 -14.16 9.52
N GLN A 489 -32.69 -13.61 9.26
CA GLN A 489 -32.47 -12.20 9.02
C GLN A 489 -32.60 -11.90 7.52
N VAL A 490 -33.48 -10.96 7.17
CA VAL A 490 -33.64 -10.45 5.80
C VAL A 490 -33.02 -9.06 5.71
N VAL A 491 -32.15 -8.86 4.73
CA VAL A 491 -31.48 -7.59 4.42
C VAL A 491 -32.01 -7.08 3.07
N PHE A 492 -32.46 -5.82 3.04
CA PHE A 492 -33.11 -5.15 1.91
C PHE A 492 -32.27 -4.02 1.36
#